data_AF-A0AAN7ZHQ3-F1
#
_entry.id   AF-A0AAN7ZHQ3-F1
#
_cell.length_a   1.000
_cell.length_b   1.000
_cell.length_c   1.000
_cell.angle_alpha   90.00
_cell.angle_beta   90.00
_cell.angle_gamma   90.00
#
_symmetry.space_group_name_H-M   'P 1'
#
loop_
_entity.id
_entity.type
_entity.pdbx_description
1 polymer ?
#
loop_
_entity_poly.entity_id
_entity_poly.type
_entity_poly.pdbx_seq_one_letter_code
_entity_poly.pdbx_strand_id
1 'polypeptide(L)'
;MNIFSSNIFLSEQKLGKKKGCWCAAPVVGGDETRSGFGFPTHTDRYLNKLSNHHPCQKIGVIKTLFDRAKKVSDPTHLDEELQHLRRSLQANGYSLLEINKVFSSKPKQLREKLPHLGMVFLPYIGGVTDKIGRILERNNIKTIFIPTKKISEFLRSPKDPLDPLTASGVYKILCSCGLVYIGTTKRSFLTRRIAD
;
A
#
# COMPACT_ATOMS: atom_id res chain seq x y z
N MET A 1 -31.38 -35.60 -16.04
CA MET A 1 -30.38 -36.05 -17.04
C MET A 1 -29.06 -35.37 -16.73
N ASN A 2 -28.03 -36.19 -16.56
CA ASN A 2 -26.69 -35.90 -16.04
C ASN A 2 -25.95 -34.81 -16.83
N ILE A 3 -25.38 -33.81 -16.14
CA ILE A 3 -24.33 -32.94 -16.74
C ILE A 3 -23.22 -32.57 -15.72
N PHE A 4 -22.91 -33.43 -14.75
CA PHE A 4 -21.63 -33.36 -14.04
C PHE A 4 -20.78 -34.55 -14.45
N SER A 5 -20.29 -34.51 -15.70
CA SER A 5 -19.10 -35.30 -16.05
C SER A 5 -17.89 -34.57 -15.48
N SER A 6 -17.35 -35.15 -14.42
CA SER A 6 -16.11 -34.78 -13.75
C SER A 6 -14.94 -34.82 -14.73
N ASN A 7 -14.36 -33.65 -15.01
CA ASN A 7 -12.97 -33.53 -15.44
C ASN A 7 -12.40 -32.25 -14.82
N ILE A 8 -11.86 -32.39 -13.62
CA ILE A 8 -11.14 -31.32 -12.90
C ILE A 8 -9.76 -31.20 -13.56
N PHE A 9 -9.62 -30.31 -14.54
CA PHE A 9 -8.31 -29.97 -15.09
C PHE A 9 -7.62 -28.96 -14.15
N LEU A 10 -6.76 -29.47 -13.26
CA LEU A 10 -5.87 -28.66 -12.43
C LEU A 10 -4.67 -28.25 -13.26
N SER A 11 -4.68 -27.02 -13.78
CA SER A 11 -3.49 -26.42 -14.38
C SER A 11 -2.73 -25.60 -13.35
N GLU A 12 -1.44 -25.88 -13.21
CA GLU A 12 -0.50 -25.05 -12.48
C GLU A 12 -0.19 -23.82 -13.34
N GLN A 13 -0.83 -22.69 -13.04
CA GLN A 13 -0.48 -21.42 -13.67
C GLN A 13 0.27 -20.54 -12.66
N LYS A 14 1.57 -20.35 -12.91
CA LYS A 14 2.32 -19.21 -12.36
C LYS A 14 1.73 -17.93 -12.95
N LEU A 15 0.75 -17.34 -12.28
CA LEU A 15 0.21 -16.06 -12.70
C LEU A 15 1.08 -14.92 -12.16
N GLY A 16 1.81 -14.28 -13.07
CA GLY A 16 2.44 -12.99 -12.85
C GLY A 16 1.43 -11.93 -12.37
N LYS A 17 1.95 -10.98 -11.59
CA LYS A 17 1.24 -9.85 -10.95
C LYS A 17 0.16 -9.25 -11.87
N LYS A 18 -1.11 -9.57 -11.63
CA LYS A 18 -2.26 -8.84 -12.21
C LYS A 18 -2.97 -8.05 -11.12
N LYS A 19 -3.18 -6.77 -11.42
CA LYS A 19 -3.78 -5.72 -10.59
C LYS A 19 -5.21 -6.13 -10.21
N GLY A 20 -5.53 -6.15 -8.92
CA GLY A 20 -6.88 -6.42 -8.43
C GLY A 20 -7.83 -5.26 -8.73
N CYS A 21 -8.94 -5.56 -9.41
CA CYS A 21 -10.11 -4.69 -9.47
C CYS A 21 -10.91 -4.88 -8.18
N TRP A 22 -11.25 -3.79 -7.50
CA TRP A 22 -12.16 -3.79 -6.36
C TRP A 22 -13.58 -3.50 -6.89
N CYS A 23 -14.46 -4.49 -6.87
CA CYS A 23 -15.88 -4.29 -7.09
C CYS A 23 -16.52 -3.91 -5.75
N ALA A 24 -17.12 -2.72 -5.66
CA ALA A 24 -17.90 -2.30 -4.50
C ALA A 24 -19.28 -2.99 -4.54
N ALA A 25 -19.68 -3.59 -3.42
CA ALA A 25 -21.06 -4.04 -3.20
C ALA A 25 -21.81 -2.96 -2.39
N PRO A 26 -23.07 -2.62 -2.73
CA PRO A 26 -23.86 -1.67 -1.96
C PRO A 26 -24.45 -2.36 -0.72
N VAL A 27 -24.31 -1.75 0.45
CA VAL A 27 -25.02 -2.14 1.67
C VAL A 27 -26.25 -1.23 1.79
N VAL A 28 -27.43 -1.85 1.90
CA VAL A 28 -28.72 -1.19 2.05
C VAL A 28 -28.99 -0.93 3.54
N GLY A 29 -29.24 0.34 3.89
CA GLY A 29 -30.18 0.78 4.93
C GLY A 29 -29.76 0.65 6.40
N GLY A 30 -29.51 1.80 7.04
CA GLY A 30 -29.51 1.99 8.49
C GLY A 30 -29.04 3.40 8.85
N ASP A 31 -29.90 4.21 9.44
CA ASP A 31 -29.63 5.59 9.86
C ASP A 31 -28.45 5.67 10.83
N GLU A 32 -27.36 6.29 10.40
CA GLU A 32 -26.31 6.83 11.26
C GLU A 32 -25.94 8.22 10.76
N THR A 33 -25.94 9.17 11.69
CA THR A 33 -25.49 10.55 11.51
C THR A 33 -24.08 10.57 10.94
N ARG A 34 -24.03 10.84 9.64
CA ARG A 34 -22.85 11.02 8.79
C ARG A 34 -21.91 12.08 9.38
N SER A 35 -20.86 11.64 10.07
CA SER A 35 -19.68 12.46 10.35
C SER A 35 -18.41 11.64 10.09
N GLY A 36 -17.65 12.08 9.08
CA GLY A 36 -16.37 11.48 8.68
C GLY A 36 -16.47 10.31 7.69
N PHE A 37 -15.99 10.53 6.45
CA PHE A 37 -15.86 9.48 5.45
C PHE A 37 -14.60 8.63 5.73
N GLY A 38 -14.64 7.84 6.80
CA GLY A 38 -13.62 6.87 7.15
C GLY A 38 -14.27 5.51 7.32
N PHE A 39 -13.71 4.47 6.69
CA PHE A 39 -14.07 3.11 7.10
C PHE A 39 -13.77 2.99 8.60
N PRO A 40 -14.63 2.34 9.41
CA PRO A 40 -14.43 2.19 10.86
C PRO A 40 -13.13 1.42 11.23
N THR A 41 -12.35 1.00 10.24
CA THR A 41 -11.09 0.28 10.35
C THR A 41 -9.84 1.16 10.19
N HIS A 42 -9.97 2.47 9.95
CA HIS A 42 -8.80 3.35 9.83
C HIS A 42 -8.18 3.64 11.19
N THR A 43 -6.90 3.27 11.38
CA THR A 43 -6.22 3.39 12.68
C THR A 43 -5.42 4.68 12.87
N ASP A 44 -5.39 5.57 11.87
CA ASP A 44 -4.62 6.84 11.88
C ASP A 44 -3.13 6.69 12.22
N ARG A 45 -2.58 5.51 11.95
CA ARG A 45 -1.16 5.19 12.10
C ARG A 45 -0.45 5.44 10.78
N TYR A 46 0.30 6.53 10.73
CA TYR A 46 1.10 6.93 9.58
C TYR A 46 2.58 6.72 9.86
N LEU A 47 3.43 7.14 8.92
CA LEU A 47 4.87 7.10 9.13
C LEU A 47 5.25 8.00 10.29
N ASN A 48 5.76 7.43 11.38
CA ASN A 48 6.15 8.19 12.57
C ASN A 48 7.33 9.14 12.27
N LYS A 49 7.32 10.34 12.88
CA LYS A 49 8.36 11.37 12.72
C LYS A 49 9.76 10.88 13.09
N LEU A 50 9.88 10.04 14.13
CA LEU A 50 11.16 9.55 14.64
C LEU A 50 11.72 8.35 13.85
N SER A 51 10.95 7.82 12.89
CA SER A 51 11.41 6.70 12.05
C SER A 51 12.65 7.06 11.22
N ASN A 52 13.47 6.07 10.89
CA ASN A 52 14.66 6.25 10.05
C ASN A 52 14.32 6.37 8.55
N HIS A 53 13.67 7.46 8.18
CA HIS A 53 13.32 7.79 6.80
C HIS A 53 13.86 9.18 6.43
N HIS A 54 14.23 9.34 5.17
CA HIS A 54 14.70 10.62 4.65
C HIS A 54 13.61 11.70 4.81
N PRO A 55 13.94 12.95 5.17
CA PRO A 55 12.95 14.01 5.42
C PRO A 55 11.94 14.21 4.29
N CYS A 56 12.37 14.09 3.02
CA CYS A 56 11.45 14.22 1.89
C CYS A 56 10.34 13.16 1.87
N GLN A 57 10.60 11.95 2.36
CA GLN A 57 9.58 10.89 2.41
C GLN A 57 8.54 11.19 3.50
N LYS A 58 9.00 11.65 4.68
CA LYS A 58 8.12 12.06 5.78
C LYS A 58 7.22 13.24 5.38
N ILE A 59 7.79 14.25 4.74
CA ILE A 59 7.04 15.38 4.15
C ILE A 59 6.08 14.87 3.06
N GLY A 60 6.53 13.91 2.26
CA GLY A 60 5.72 13.26 1.24
C GLY A 60 4.44 12.63 1.81
N VAL A 61 4.52 11.94 2.94
CA VAL A 61 3.34 11.37 3.61
C VAL A 61 2.33 12.47 3.95
N ILE A 62 2.74 13.53 4.63
CA ILE A 62 1.86 14.67 4.98
C ILE A 62 1.20 15.24 3.72
N LYS A 63 2.01 15.47 2.67
CA LYS A 63 1.53 16.04 1.42
C LYS A 63 0.51 15.13 0.73
N THR A 64 0.79 13.84 0.63
CA THR A 64 -0.12 12.88 -0.01
C THR A 64 -1.47 12.80 0.70
N LEU A 65 -1.46 12.85 2.03
CA LEU A 65 -2.69 12.85 2.82
C LEU A 65 -3.49 14.13 2.62
N PHE A 66 -2.83 15.28 2.64
CA PHE A 66 -3.44 16.58 2.40
C PHE A 66 -4.05 16.69 0.99
N ASP A 67 -3.28 16.29 -0.04
CA ASP A 67 -3.74 16.31 -1.43
C ASP A 67 -4.92 15.35 -1.63
N ARG A 68 -4.91 14.20 -0.94
CA ARG A 68 -6.04 13.25 -0.96
C ARG A 68 -7.28 13.81 -0.28
N ALA A 69 -7.16 14.41 0.90
CA ALA A 69 -8.27 15.04 1.60
C ALA A 69 -8.95 16.09 0.72
N LYS A 70 -8.16 16.97 0.08
CA LYS A 70 -8.69 17.96 -0.86
C LYS A 70 -9.39 17.38 -2.08
N LYS A 71 -8.93 16.21 -2.56
CA LYS A 71 -9.46 15.60 -3.77
C LYS A 71 -10.72 14.76 -3.53
N VAL A 72 -10.81 14.13 -2.36
CA VAL A 72 -11.86 13.15 -2.06
C VAL A 72 -13.00 13.75 -1.23
N SER A 73 -12.70 14.71 -0.35
CA SER A 73 -13.70 15.25 0.57
C SER A 73 -14.63 16.26 -0.10
N ASP A 74 -15.89 16.27 0.35
CA ASP A 74 -16.86 17.29 0.00
C ASP A 74 -16.43 18.66 0.55
N PRO A 75 -16.66 19.79 -0.16
CA PRO A 75 -16.23 21.11 0.29
C PRO A 75 -16.76 21.50 1.67
N THR A 76 -17.94 21.01 2.05
CA THR A 76 -18.59 21.28 3.35
C THR A 76 -17.89 20.60 4.52
N HIS A 77 -17.25 19.45 4.30
CA HIS A 77 -16.59 18.65 5.35
C HIS A 77 -15.06 18.72 5.26
N LEU A 78 -14.52 19.51 4.33
CA LEU A 78 -13.09 19.59 4.10
C LEU A 78 -12.35 20.11 5.34
N ASP A 79 -12.88 21.12 6.02
CA ASP A 79 -12.23 21.69 7.20
C ASP A 79 -12.18 20.71 8.38
N GLU A 80 -13.25 19.94 8.59
CA GLU A 80 -13.31 18.87 9.59
C GLU A 80 -12.26 17.79 9.29
N GLU A 81 -12.15 17.37 8.04
CA GLU A 81 -11.17 16.39 7.59
C GLU A 81 -9.74 16.90 7.78
N LEU A 82 -9.47 18.17 7.48
CA LEU A 82 -8.16 18.79 7.69
C LEU A 82 -7.81 18.89 9.19
N GLN A 83 -8.79 19.15 10.05
CA GLN A 83 -8.59 19.13 11.50
C GLN A 83 -8.33 17.71 12.01
N HIS A 84 -9.06 16.71 11.50
CA HIS A 84 -8.77 15.30 11.78
C HIS A 84 -7.33 14.95 11.36
N LEU A 85 -6.92 15.32 10.14
CA LEU A 85 -5.56 15.06 9.65
C LEU A 85 -4.48 15.67 10.56
N ARG A 86 -4.69 16.91 11.03
CA ARG A 86 -3.76 17.57 11.96
C ARG A 86 -3.61 16.76 13.25
N ARG A 87 -4.72 16.34 13.85
CA ARG A 87 -4.72 15.51 15.07
C ARG A 87 -3.98 14.19 14.86
N SER A 88 -4.31 13.48 13.78
CA SER A 88 -3.65 12.21 13.43
C SER A 88 -2.15 12.40 13.21
N LEU A 89 -1.72 13.42 12.47
CA LEU A 89 -0.29 13.69 12.23
C LEU A 89 0.44 14.10 13.52
N GLN A 90 -0.18 14.88 14.39
CA GLN A 90 0.40 15.20 15.70
C GLN A 90 0.58 13.94 16.56
N ALA A 91 -0.39 13.02 16.56
CA ALA A 91 -0.26 11.75 17.24
C ALA A 91 0.88 10.87 16.68
N ASN A 92 1.26 11.07 15.42
CA ASN A 92 2.42 10.43 14.79
C ASN A 92 3.76 11.18 15.01
N GLY A 93 3.74 12.23 15.85
CA GLY A 93 4.93 12.97 16.27
C GLY A 93 5.32 14.15 15.39
N TYR A 94 4.47 14.58 14.45
CA TYR A 94 4.73 15.78 13.63
C TYR A 94 4.33 17.05 14.36
N SER A 95 5.15 18.10 14.26
CA SER A 95 4.79 19.40 14.83
C SER A 95 3.78 20.16 13.95
N LEU A 96 2.94 20.99 14.56
CA LEU A 96 1.97 21.82 13.83
C LEU A 96 2.64 22.74 12.81
N LEU A 97 3.83 23.27 13.13
CA LEU A 97 4.60 24.12 12.22
C LEU A 97 4.97 23.38 10.93
N GLU A 98 5.42 22.13 11.05
CA GLU A 98 5.76 21.30 9.90
C GLU A 98 4.53 20.96 9.05
N ILE A 99 3.43 20.62 9.70
CA ILE A 99 2.16 20.28 9.03
C ILE A 99 1.64 21.50 8.25
N ASN A 100 1.53 22.65 8.93
CA ASN A 100 1.02 23.88 8.32
C ASN A 100 1.93 24.35 7.18
N LYS A 101 3.26 24.21 7.31
CA LYS A 101 4.21 24.51 6.23
C LYS A 101 3.93 23.70 4.97
N VAL A 102 3.57 22.42 5.11
CA VAL A 102 3.22 21.57 3.97
C VAL A 102 1.86 21.96 3.39
N PHE A 103 0.87 22.25 4.24
CA PHE A 103 -0.48 22.63 3.81
C PHE A 103 -0.50 23.95 3.02
N SER A 104 0.35 24.90 3.41
CA SER A 104 0.50 26.19 2.72
C SER A 104 1.42 26.12 1.50
N SER A 105 2.09 24.98 1.26
CA SER A 105 3.01 24.86 0.14
C SER A 105 2.26 24.89 -1.18
N LYS A 106 2.58 25.87 -2.03
CA LYS A 106 2.07 25.93 -3.41
C LYS A 106 2.68 24.80 -4.26
N PRO A 107 1.96 24.30 -5.27
CA PRO A 107 2.55 23.40 -6.26
C PRO A 107 3.75 24.10 -6.89
N LYS A 108 4.92 23.43 -6.89
CA LYS A 108 6.09 23.94 -7.60
C LYS A 108 5.79 23.82 -9.10
N GLN A 109 5.90 24.93 -9.82
CA GLN A 109 5.93 24.96 -11.28
C GLN A 109 6.96 23.93 -11.77
N LEU A 110 6.57 23.09 -12.73
CA LEU A 110 7.45 22.08 -13.31
C LEU A 110 8.50 22.80 -14.16
N ARG A 111 9.63 23.19 -13.55
CA ARG A 111 10.78 23.63 -14.32
C ARG A 111 11.41 22.41 -14.98
N GLU A 112 11.64 22.50 -16.28
CA GLU A 112 12.45 21.55 -17.01
C GLU A 112 13.83 21.49 -16.34
N LYS A 113 14.12 20.34 -15.73
CA LYS A 113 15.44 20.09 -15.16
C LYS A 113 16.29 19.46 -16.24
N LEU A 114 17.55 19.87 -16.31
CA LEU A 114 18.57 19.17 -17.09
C LEU A 114 18.56 17.68 -16.75
N PRO A 115 18.73 16.80 -17.75
CA PRO A 115 18.78 15.36 -17.51
C PRO A 115 19.98 15.03 -16.60
N HIS A 116 19.74 14.14 -15.64
CA HIS A 116 20.79 13.61 -14.79
C HIS A 116 21.62 12.58 -15.57
N LEU A 117 22.92 12.50 -15.29
CA LEU A 117 23.85 11.54 -15.91
C LEU A 117 23.55 10.08 -15.50
N GLY A 118 22.96 9.90 -14.32
CA GLY A 118 22.59 8.59 -13.80
C GLY A 118 21.73 8.69 -12.54
N MET A 119 21.26 7.53 -12.07
CA MET A 119 20.49 7.39 -10.83
C MET A 119 21.11 6.35 -9.91
N VAL A 120 21.21 6.67 -8.62
CA VAL A 120 21.70 5.76 -7.58
C VAL A 120 20.66 5.62 -6.47
N PHE A 121 20.49 4.40 -5.97
CA PHE A 121 19.63 4.08 -4.85
C PHE A 121 20.47 3.85 -3.59
N LEU A 122 20.21 4.62 -2.53
CA LEU A 122 20.95 4.52 -1.27
C LEU A 122 20.01 4.23 -0.10
N PRO A 123 20.31 3.22 0.76
CA PRO A 123 19.65 3.09 2.05
C PRO A 123 19.87 4.35 2.89
N TYR A 124 18.82 4.88 3.52
CA TYR A 124 18.93 6.11 4.31
C TYR A 124 19.57 5.85 5.68
N ILE A 125 20.71 6.50 5.91
CA ILE A 125 21.43 6.53 7.18
C ILE A 125 21.71 8.00 7.49
N GLY A 126 20.98 8.55 8.46
CA GLY A 126 21.04 9.98 8.79
C GLY A 126 22.47 10.47 9.01
N GLY A 127 22.82 11.57 8.36
CA GLY A 127 24.13 12.21 8.44
C GLY A 127 25.19 11.63 7.50
N VAL A 128 25.15 10.33 7.18
CA VAL A 128 26.12 9.69 6.27
C VAL A 128 25.62 9.76 4.83
N THR A 129 24.45 9.19 4.56
CA THR A 129 23.94 9.11 3.19
C THR A 129 23.53 10.48 2.65
N ASP A 130 23.22 11.44 3.53
CA ASP A 130 22.99 12.83 3.15
C ASP A 130 24.24 13.48 2.53
N LYS A 131 25.42 13.23 3.14
CA LYS A 131 26.70 13.73 2.63
C LYS A 131 27.04 13.11 1.28
N ILE A 132 26.84 11.79 1.16
CA ILE A 132 27.06 11.06 -0.09
C ILE A 132 26.11 11.58 -1.18
N GLY A 133 24.83 11.73 -0.87
CA GLY A 133 23.83 12.29 -1.79
C GLY A 133 24.22 13.68 -2.29
N ARG A 134 24.70 14.56 -1.40
CA ARG A 134 25.18 15.90 -1.79
C ARG A 134 26.38 15.85 -2.74
N ILE A 135 27.30 14.89 -2.57
CA ILE A 135 28.44 14.71 -3.47
C ILE A 135 27.96 14.21 -4.84
N LEU A 136 27.06 13.23 -4.87
CA LEU A 136 26.50 12.69 -6.11
C LEU A 136 25.69 13.75 -6.89
N GLU A 137 24.91 14.57 -6.20
CA GLU A 137 24.13 15.65 -6.81
C GLU A 137 25.02 16.69 -7.51
N ARG A 138 26.20 17.02 -6.96
CA ARG A 138 27.17 17.92 -7.61
C ARG A 138 27.72 17.35 -8.92
N ASN A 139 27.80 16.03 -9.01
CA ASN A 139 28.23 15.32 -10.22
C ASN A 139 27.06 15.03 -11.16
N ASN A 140 25.92 15.72 -11.01
CA ASN A 140 24.70 15.53 -11.80
C ASN A 140 24.15 14.08 -11.76
N ILE A 141 24.37 13.36 -10.65
CA ILE A 141 23.82 12.03 -10.42
C ILE A 141 22.64 12.14 -9.44
N LYS A 142 21.49 11.61 -9.85
CA LYS A 142 20.27 11.62 -9.03
C LYS A 142 20.36 10.58 -7.93
N THR A 143 20.23 11.00 -6.69
CA THR A 143 20.19 10.08 -5.54
C THR A 143 18.74 9.85 -5.10
N ILE A 144 18.35 8.59 -4.97
CA ILE A 144 17.08 8.19 -4.34
C ILE A 144 17.38 7.47 -3.04
N PHE A 145 16.88 8.03 -1.94
CA PHE A 145 16.96 7.38 -0.64
C PHE A 145 15.85 6.33 -0.49
N ILE A 146 16.22 5.14 -0.02
CA ILE A 146 15.32 4.04 0.30
C ILE A 146 15.38 3.80 1.82
N PRO A 147 14.27 3.47 2.50
CA PRO A 147 14.35 3.03 3.89
C PRO A 147 15.27 1.81 4.06
N THR A 148 15.88 1.69 5.24
CA THR A 148 16.64 0.51 5.62
C THR A 148 15.73 -0.71 5.73
N LYS A 149 16.27 -1.89 5.44
CA LYS A 149 15.55 -3.16 5.62
C LYS A 149 15.05 -3.31 7.05
N LYS A 150 13.85 -3.86 7.21
CA LYS A 150 13.28 -4.14 8.53
C LYS A 150 14.00 -5.33 9.16
N ILE A 151 14.07 -5.37 10.49
CA ILE A 151 14.62 -6.51 11.25
C ILE A 151 13.96 -7.83 10.82
N SER A 152 12.65 -7.81 10.57
CA SER A 152 11.88 -8.96 10.09
C SER A 152 12.36 -9.55 8.75
N GLU A 153 13.09 -8.79 7.94
CA GLU A 153 13.68 -9.29 6.69
C GLU A 153 15.01 -10.01 6.92
N PHE A 154 15.72 -9.67 8.00
CA PHE A 154 16.94 -10.38 8.41
C PHE A 154 16.63 -11.63 9.22
N LEU A 155 15.55 -11.59 10.00
CA LEU A 155 15.06 -12.73 10.75
C LEU A 155 14.34 -13.70 9.82
N ARG A 156 14.62 -14.99 9.95
CA ARG A 156 13.81 -16.02 9.30
C ARG A 156 12.40 -15.99 9.88
N SER A 157 11.41 -16.34 9.05
CA SER A 157 10.06 -16.60 9.54
C SER A 157 10.15 -17.58 10.71
N PRO A 158 9.52 -17.31 11.86
CA PRO A 158 9.50 -18.25 12.98
C PRO A 158 8.69 -19.51 12.65
N LYS A 159 7.90 -19.49 11.56
CA LYS A 159 7.19 -20.64 11.04
C LYS A 159 8.01 -21.32 9.95
N ASP A 160 8.08 -22.64 10.02
CA ASP A 160 8.61 -23.47 8.95
C ASP A 160 7.81 -23.26 7.66
N PRO A 161 8.49 -23.28 6.50
CA PRO A 161 7.79 -23.24 5.22
C PRO A 161 6.88 -24.47 5.12
N LEU A 162 5.58 -24.24 5.02
CA LEU A 162 4.62 -25.29 4.72
C LEU A 162 4.79 -25.74 3.27
N ASP A 163 4.75 -27.05 3.05
CA ASP A 163 4.66 -27.60 1.71
C ASP A 163 3.41 -27.02 1.00
N PRO A 164 3.51 -26.52 -0.25
CA PRO A 164 2.39 -25.91 -0.96
C PRO A 164 1.11 -26.76 -1.01
N LEU A 165 1.21 -28.10 -0.94
CA LEU A 165 0.05 -29.00 -0.97
C LEU A 165 -0.64 -29.11 0.39
N THR A 166 0.05 -28.77 1.47
CA THR A 166 -0.53 -28.67 2.82
C THR A 166 -1.25 -27.34 3.06
N ALA A 167 -1.01 -26.34 2.21
CA ALA A 167 -1.66 -25.04 2.29
C ALA A 167 -3.08 -25.05 1.68
N SER A 168 -3.88 -24.10 2.15
CA SER A 168 -5.18 -23.75 1.58
C SER A 168 -5.03 -23.23 0.15
N GLY A 169 -5.76 -23.82 -0.80
CA GLY A 169 -5.69 -23.47 -2.22
C GLY A 169 -6.82 -22.55 -2.72
N VAL A 170 -6.60 -21.93 -3.87
CA VAL A 170 -7.62 -21.29 -4.71
C VAL A 170 -8.01 -22.28 -5.81
N TYR A 171 -9.30 -22.46 -6.06
CA TYR A 171 -9.78 -23.30 -7.15
C TYR A 171 -10.64 -22.50 -8.13
N LYS A 172 -10.69 -22.99 -9.37
CA LYS A 172 -11.41 -22.39 -10.48
C LYS A 172 -12.40 -23.40 -11.02
N ILE A 173 -13.69 -23.06 -11.02
CA ILE A 173 -14.74 -23.86 -11.66
C ILE A 173 -15.24 -23.10 -12.89
N LEU A 174 -15.25 -23.78 -14.02
CA LEU A 174 -15.75 -23.25 -15.29
C LEU A 174 -17.24 -23.56 -15.40
N CYS A 175 -18.07 -22.54 -15.64
CA CYS A 175 -19.46 -22.71 -16.03
C CYS A 175 -19.54 -22.99 -17.53
N SER A 176 -20.48 -23.83 -17.94
CA SER A 176 -20.87 -24.00 -19.37
C SER A 176 -21.30 -22.68 -20.03
N CYS A 177 -21.76 -21.72 -19.23
CA CYS A 177 -22.15 -20.37 -19.63
C CYS A 177 -20.97 -19.39 -19.85
N GLY A 178 -19.72 -19.85 -19.76
CA GLY A 178 -18.53 -19.01 -19.92
C GLY A 178 -18.14 -18.18 -18.69
N LEU A 179 -18.99 -18.16 -17.66
CA LEU A 179 -18.66 -17.58 -16.36
C LEU A 179 -17.69 -18.48 -15.59
N VAL A 180 -16.89 -17.86 -14.72
CA VAL A 180 -15.89 -18.56 -13.91
C VAL A 180 -16.14 -18.28 -12.44
N TYR A 181 -16.29 -19.33 -11.65
CA TYR A 181 -16.27 -19.22 -10.20
C TYR A 181 -14.85 -19.42 -9.67
N ILE A 182 -14.37 -18.48 -8.87
CA ILE A 182 -13.07 -18.56 -8.19
C ILE A 182 -13.34 -18.57 -6.69
N GLY A 183 -13.02 -19.68 -6.05
CA GLY A 183 -13.24 -19.89 -4.62
C GLY A 183 -11.93 -20.17 -3.88
N THR A 184 -11.91 -19.87 -2.59
CA THR A 184 -10.85 -20.30 -1.67
C THR A 184 -11.34 -21.49 -0.85
N THR A 185 -10.48 -22.46 -0.59
CA THR A 185 -10.75 -23.51 0.40
C THR A 185 -10.01 -23.19 1.70
N LYS A 186 -10.64 -23.44 2.85
CA LYS A 186 -9.97 -23.36 4.16
C LYS A 186 -9.19 -24.64 4.51
N ARG A 187 -9.40 -25.72 3.76
CA ARG A 187 -8.75 -27.03 3.95
C ARG A 187 -7.54 -27.16 3.02
N SER A 188 -6.56 -27.96 3.44
CA SER A 188 -5.36 -28.29 2.66
C SER A 188 -5.72 -28.98 1.35
N PHE A 189 -4.86 -28.84 0.34
CA PHE A 189 -5.07 -29.48 -0.96
C PHE A 189 -5.03 -31.01 -0.85
N LEU A 190 -4.14 -31.56 -0.01
CA LEU A 190 -4.01 -33.01 0.21
C LEU A 190 -5.32 -33.65 0.70
N THR A 191 -6.08 -33.00 1.58
CA THR A 191 -7.36 -33.53 2.07
C THR A 191 -8.45 -33.59 0.99
N ARG A 192 -8.23 -32.96 -0.18
CA ARG A 192 -9.17 -32.89 -1.30
C ARG A 192 -8.70 -33.63 -2.55
N ARG A 193 -7.51 -34.25 -2.54
CA ARG A 193 -7.14 -35.21 -3.58
C ARG A 193 -8.00 -36.45 -3.39
N ILE A 194 -8.88 -36.72 -4.34
CA ILE A 194 -9.48 -38.04 -4.47
C ILE A 194 -8.31 -38.93 -4.93
N ALA A 195 -7.98 -39.96 -4.15
CA ALA A 195 -7.05 -40.98 -4.60
C ALA A 195 -7.74 -41.75 -5.72
N ASP A 196 -7.12 -41.77 -6.90
CA ASP A 196 -7.51 -42.65 -8.00
C ASP A 196 -7.11 -44.10 -7.69
#